data_AF-A0A2M8NRT2-F1
#
_entry.id   AF-A0A2M8NRT2-F1
#
_cell.length_a   1.000
_cell.length_b   1.000
_cell.length_c   1.000
_cell.angle_alpha   90.00
_cell.angle_beta   90.00
_cell.angle_gamma   90.00
#
_symmetry.space_group_name_H-M   'P 1'
#
loop_
_entity.id
_entity.type
_entity.pdbx_description
1 polymer ?
#
loop_
_entity_poly.entity_id
_entity_poly.type
_entity_poly.pdbx_seq_one_letter_code
_entity_poly.pdbx_strand_id
1 'polypeptide(L)'
;MINATSWSVSEDDYTARALPSFRLIVDLHNPDASLSVNSTGSSGHPYSPYYDDQIAIWLAGDYKPLWFSRSAVERNARHRLILTP
;
A
#
# COMPACT_ATOMS: atom_id res chain seq x y z
N MET A 1 1.43 -15.48 3.00
CA MET A 1 0.52 -15.68 1.84
C MET A 1 0.45 -14.38 1.06
N ILE A 2 0.70 -14.39 -0.25
CA ILE A 2 0.71 -13.18 -1.09
C ILE A 2 -0.63 -12.91 -1.80
N ASN A 3 -1.44 -13.95 -1.97
CA ASN A 3 -2.78 -13.88 -2.54
C ASN A 3 -3.76 -14.57 -1.58
N ALA A 4 -4.40 -13.78 -0.73
CA ALA A 4 -5.26 -14.22 0.37
C ALA A 4 -6.68 -13.67 0.18
N THR A 5 -7.30 -14.01 -0.94
CA THR A 5 -8.65 -13.56 -1.29
C THR A 5 -9.68 -14.59 -0.87
N SER A 6 -10.75 -14.17 -0.18
CA SER A 6 -11.85 -15.06 0.22
C SER A 6 -13.15 -14.77 -0.54
N TRP A 7 -13.92 -15.83 -0.78
CA TRP A 7 -15.22 -15.88 -1.46
C TRP A 7 -15.96 -17.16 -1.04
N SER A 8 -17.27 -17.30 -1.32
CA SER A 8 -18.11 -18.38 -0.74
C SER A 8 -18.84 -19.22 -1.79
N VAL A 9 -18.48 -20.51 -1.91
CA VAL A 9 -19.20 -21.47 -2.77
C VAL A 9 -20.60 -21.76 -2.22
N SER A 10 -20.74 -21.89 -0.89
CA SER A 10 -22.00 -22.30 -0.26
C SER A 10 -23.13 -21.27 -0.41
N GLU A 11 -22.76 -20.02 -0.68
CA GLU A 11 -23.70 -18.91 -0.91
C GLU A 11 -23.92 -18.64 -2.41
N ASP A 12 -23.30 -19.43 -3.30
CA ASP A 12 -23.24 -19.18 -4.75
C ASP A 12 -22.76 -17.75 -5.09
N ASP A 13 -21.87 -17.19 -4.24
CA ASP A 13 -21.34 -15.83 -4.34
C ASP A 13 -19.81 -15.83 -4.36
N TYR A 14 -19.27 -15.50 -5.54
CA TYR A 14 -17.83 -15.43 -5.80
C TYR A 14 -17.25 -14.04 -5.60
N THR A 15 -18.03 -13.09 -5.05
CA THR A 15 -17.55 -11.74 -4.75
C THR A 15 -16.43 -11.79 -3.71
N ALA A 16 -15.32 -11.09 -3.98
CA ALA A 16 -14.22 -10.99 -3.04
C ALA A 16 -14.66 -10.29 -1.75
N ARG A 17 -14.56 -10.97 -0.60
CA ARG A 17 -14.95 -10.43 0.72
C ARG A 17 -13.77 -10.04 1.60
N ALA A 18 -12.63 -10.65 1.37
CA ALA A 18 -11.37 -10.24 1.96
C ALA A 18 -10.26 -10.32 0.90
N LEU A 19 -9.24 -9.51 1.08
CA LEU A 19 -8.06 -9.44 0.23
C LEU A 19 -6.86 -8.94 1.05
N PRO A 20 -5.62 -9.11 0.57
CA PRO A 20 -4.45 -8.53 1.22
C PRO A 20 -4.55 -7.00 1.29
N SER A 21 -4.58 -6.44 2.50
CA SER A 21 -4.63 -4.99 2.73
C SER A 21 -3.33 -4.28 2.35
N PHE A 22 -2.21 -5.00 2.41
CA PHE A 22 -0.88 -4.49 2.16
C PHE A 22 0.01 -5.57 1.53
N ARG A 23 0.85 -5.17 0.58
CA ARG A 23 1.90 -6.02 0.00
C ARG A 23 3.25 -5.31 0.13
N LEU A 24 4.28 -6.09 0.47
CA LEU A 24 5.64 -5.60 0.72
C LEU A 24 6.67 -6.53 0.09
N ILE A 25 7.64 -5.96 -0.60
CA ILE A 25 8.85 -6.64 -1.09
C ILE A 25 10.03 -5.90 -0.46
N VAL A 26 10.90 -6.64 0.24
CA VAL A 26 12.07 -6.07 0.91
C VAL A 26 13.33 -6.55 0.22
N ASP A 27 14.14 -5.61 -0.26
CA ASP A 27 15.52 -5.89 -0.69
C ASP A 27 16.46 -5.68 0.50
N LEU A 28 17.06 -6.77 0.98
CA LEU A 28 17.95 -6.74 2.14
C LEU A 28 19.36 -6.24 1.81
N HIS A 29 19.74 -6.22 0.53
CA HIS A 29 21.02 -5.66 0.08
C HIS A 29 20.90 -4.14 -0.12
N ASN A 30 19.78 -3.69 -0.69
CA ASN A 30 19.48 -2.28 -0.91
C ASN A 30 18.05 -1.93 -0.44
N PRO A 31 17.88 -1.51 0.84
CA PRO A 31 16.56 -1.21 1.39
C PRO A 31 15.76 -0.15 0.62
N ASP A 32 16.42 0.81 -0.05
CA ASP A 32 15.75 1.83 -0.87
C ASP A 32 15.17 1.29 -2.20
N ALA A 33 15.52 0.06 -2.58
CA ALA A 33 14.89 -0.67 -3.69
C ALA A 33 13.65 -1.47 -3.26
N SER A 34 13.26 -1.41 -1.98
CA SER A 34 12.05 -2.09 -1.47
C SER A 34 10.78 -1.48 -2.06
N LEU A 35 9.73 -2.29 -2.18
CA LEU A 35 8.47 -1.92 -2.82
C LEU A 35 7.29 -2.21 -1.90
N SER A 36 6.26 -1.37 -1.96
CA SER A 36 5.08 -1.46 -1.12
C SER A 36 3.81 -1.04 -1.86
N VAL A 37 2.66 -1.55 -1.46
CA VAL A 37 1.35 -1.06 -1.95
C VAL A 37 0.25 -1.39 -0.95
N ASN A 38 -0.66 -0.44 -0.71
CA ASN A 38 -1.92 -0.66 0.02
C ASN A 38 -3.04 -1.02 -0.98
N SER A 39 -4.05 -1.77 -0.53
CA SER A 39 -5.20 -2.10 -1.37
C SER A 39 -6.09 -0.91 -1.73
N THR A 40 -6.04 0.17 -0.96
CA THR A 40 -6.77 1.42 -1.23
C THR A 40 -5.83 2.61 -1.34
N GLY A 41 -5.43 3.19 -0.21
CA GLY A 41 -4.55 4.34 -0.10
C GLY A 41 -3.94 4.36 1.29
N SER A 42 -3.29 5.46 1.67
CA SER A 42 -2.67 5.59 3.00
C SER A 42 -3.54 6.37 4.00
N SER A 43 -4.72 6.84 3.59
CA SER A 43 -5.65 7.58 4.45
C SER A 43 -6.96 6.82 4.66
N GLY A 44 -7.49 6.86 5.89
CA GLY A 44 -8.84 6.38 6.19
C GLY A 44 -9.93 7.44 6.01
N HIS A 45 -9.58 8.67 5.65
CA HIS A 45 -10.53 9.77 5.51
C HIS A 45 -11.11 9.82 4.09
N PRO A 46 -12.43 9.68 3.87
CA PRO A 46 -13.02 9.55 2.52
C PRO A 46 -12.73 10.71 1.56
N TYR A 47 -12.56 11.93 2.08
CA TYR A 47 -12.24 13.10 1.26
C TYR A 47 -10.74 13.36 1.10
N SER A 48 -9.89 12.46 1.59
CA SER A 48 -8.44 12.57 1.41
C SER A 48 -8.07 12.18 -0.02
N PRO A 49 -7.15 12.91 -0.69
CA PRO A 49 -6.62 12.49 -1.97
C PRO A 49 -5.78 11.20 -1.89
N TYR A 50 -5.52 10.69 -0.68
CA TYR A 50 -4.78 9.44 -0.43
C TYR A 50 -5.69 8.32 0.09
N TYR A 51 -7.00 8.41 -0.11
CA TYR A 51 -7.96 7.41 0.35
C TYR A 51 -7.97 6.17 -0.56
N ASP A 52 -7.92 6.38 -1.86
CA ASP A 52 -8.11 5.38 -2.92
C ASP A 52 -7.04 5.45 -4.02
N ASP A 53 -5.98 6.23 -3.81
CA ASP A 53 -4.95 6.56 -4.81
C ASP A 53 -4.08 5.37 -5.25
N GLN A 54 -4.12 4.25 -4.54
CA GLN A 54 -3.36 3.05 -4.84
C GLN A 54 -4.22 1.89 -5.37
N ILE A 55 -5.55 2.04 -5.45
CA ILE A 55 -6.45 0.96 -5.94
C ILE A 55 -6.01 0.48 -7.33
N ALA A 56 -5.76 1.40 -8.25
CA ALA A 56 -5.40 1.08 -9.63
C ALA A 56 -4.10 0.25 -9.72
N ILE A 57 -3.04 0.67 -9.02
CA ILE A 57 -1.76 -0.06 -9.03
C ILE A 57 -1.87 -1.40 -8.28
N TRP A 58 -2.66 -1.48 -7.21
CA TRP A 58 -2.86 -2.73 -6.49
C TRP A 58 -3.59 -3.77 -7.36
N LEU A 59 -4.60 -3.36 -8.14
CA LEU A 59 -5.32 -4.20 -9.09
C LEU A 59 -4.43 -4.67 -10.24
N ALA A 60 -3.54 -3.79 -10.73
CA ALA A 60 -2.55 -4.13 -11.75
C ALA A 60 -1.44 -5.08 -11.23
N GLY A 61 -1.31 -5.24 -9.91
CA GLY A 61 -0.19 -5.96 -9.30
C GLY A 61 1.11 -5.14 -9.27
N ASP A 62 1.00 -3.83 -9.51
CA ASP A 62 2.10 -2.87 -9.45
C ASP A 62 2.37 -2.40 -8.01
N TYR A 63 3.54 -1.79 -7.82
CA TYR A 63 4.01 -1.34 -6.52
C TYR A 63 4.58 0.08 -6.61
N LYS A 64 4.54 0.79 -5.47
CA LYS A 64 5.29 2.03 -5.30
C LYS A 64 6.58 1.77 -4.52
N PRO A 65 7.61 2.62 -4.71
CA PRO A 65 8.80 2.54 -3.89
C PRO A 65 8.50 2.72 -2.39
N LEU A 66 9.23 1.98 -1.56
CA LEU A 66 9.29 2.18 -0.12
C LEU A 66 10.62 2.85 0.21
N TRP A 67 10.60 4.18 0.31
CA TRP A 67 11.78 4.95 0.70
C TRP A 67 12.18 4.64 2.13
N PHE A 68 13.38 4.11 2.31
CA PHE A 68 13.87 3.66 3.62
C PHE A 68 14.89 4.62 4.21
N SER A 69 15.88 5.03 3.41
CA SER A 69 16.90 5.95 3.90
C SER A 69 16.30 7.33 4.16
N ARG A 70 16.79 7.98 5.22
CA ARG A 70 16.38 9.35 5.56
C ARG A 70 16.45 10.29 4.36
N SER A 71 17.53 10.16 3.58
CA SER A 71 17.73 10.99 2.39
C SER A 71 16.68 10.74 1.31
N ALA A 72 16.29 9.47 1.06
CA ALA A 72 15.26 9.14 0.10
C ALA A 72 13.88 9.61 0.57
N VAL A 73 13.57 9.45 1.85
CA VAL A 73 12.34 9.96 2.46
C VAL A 73 12.26 11.48 2.33
N GLU A 74 13.31 12.21 2.72
CA GLU A 74 13.30 13.68 2.67
C GLU A 74 13.20 14.22 1.25
N ARG A 75 13.88 13.60 0.27
CA ARG A 75 13.79 14.01 -1.14
C ARG A 75 12.40 13.80 -1.75
N ASN A 76 11.66 12.80 -1.28
CA ASN A 76 10.37 12.41 -1.85
C ASN A 76 9.17 12.80 -0.97
N ALA A 77 9.41 13.49 0.15
CA ALA A 77 8.36 13.91 1.06
C ALA A 77 7.46 14.96 0.40
N ARG A 78 6.15 14.71 0.34
CA ARG A 78 5.17 15.72 -0.10
C ARG A 78 4.84 16.74 1.00
N HIS A 79 4.91 16.31 2.25
CA HIS A 79 4.54 17.09 3.43
C HIS A 79 5.52 16.82 4.57
N ARG A 80 5.81 17.85 5.38
CA ARG A 80 6.65 17.73 6.59
C ARG A 80 5.98 18.47 7.73
N LEU A 81 5.75 17.78 8.84
CA LEU A 81 5.22 18.34 10.08
C LEU A 81 6.27 18.20 11.18
N ILE A 82 6.55 19.31 11.88
CA ILE A 82 7.40 19.32 13.07
C ILE A 82 6.48 19.53 14.26
N LEU A 83 6.44 18.57 15.16
CA LEU A 83 5.73 18.67 16.43
C LEU A 83 6.71 19.12 17.49
N THR A 84 6.48 20.30 18.05
CA THR A 84 7.19 20.78 19.24
C THR A 84 6.33 20.50 20.47
N PRO A 85 6.94 20.38 21.66
CA PRO A 85 6.20 20.26 22.92
C PRO A 85 5.17 21.38 23.11
#